data_AF-A0A3D3THW8-F1
#
_entry.id   AF-A0A3D3THW8-F1
#
_cell.length_a   1.000
_cell.length_b   1.000
_cell.length_c   1.000
_cell.angle_alpha   90.00
_cell.angle_beta   90.00
_cell.angle_gamma   90.00
#
_symmetry.space_group_name_H-M   'P 1'
#
loop_
_entity.id
_entity.type
_entity.pdbx_description
1 polymer ?
#
loop_
_entity_poly.entity_id
_entity_poly.type
_entity_poly.pdbx_seq_one_letter_code
_entity_poly.pdbx_strand_id
1 'polypeptide(L)'
;KFIPHEENGFDYKSHRIEIQSNKSSHVATMDTPEDNSLQNNVEEIIEMIDTKKFNPKRKLAYMYLSLPYHMQVEIATNLDLIEDTDKGLSDSEKIQNYFSRAFEQEKQAEMWDLIKKMKPEIVTDINPYKEK
;
A
#
# COMPACT_ATOMS: atom_id res chain seq x y z
N LYS A 1 43.75 -32.52 -4.70
CA LYS A 1 43.66 -31.23 -5.42
C LYS A 1 42.38 -30.55 -4.95
N PHE A 2 42.53 -29.54 -4.09
CA PHE A 2 41.43 -28.77 -3.53
C PHE A 2 41.07 -27.65 -4.51
N ILE A 3 39.77 -27.47 -4.75
CA ILE A 3 39.22 -26.34 -5.51
C ILE A 3 38.61 -25.39 -4.46
N PRO A 4 39.03 -24.12 -4.38
CA PRO A 4 38.50 -23.18 -3.39
C PRO A 4 37.12 -22.67 -3.82
N HIS A 5 36.21 -22.56 -2.86
CA HIS A 5 34.94 -21.85 -3.02
C HIS A 5 35.20 -20.34 -3.03
N GLU A 6 34.79 -19.64 -4.09
CA GLU A 6 34.67 -18.18 -4.07
C GLU A 6 33.37 -17.82 -3.34
N GLU A 7 33.51 -17.38 -2.10
CA GLU A 7 32.46 -16.69 -1.36
C GLU A 7 32.25 -15.31 -1.97
N ASN A 8 31.21 -15.16 -2.79
CA ASN A 8 30.67 -13.84 -3.14
C ASN A 8 30.03 -13.23 -1.89
N GLY A 9 30.85 -12.59 -1.08
CA GLY A 9 30.45 -11.76 0.05
C GLY A 9 29.58 -10.61 -0.44
N PHE A 10 28.29 -10.64 -0.07
CA PHE A 10 27.43 -9.49 -0.18
C PHE A 10 27.95 -8.41 0.78
N ASP A 11 28.56 -7.36 0.22
CA ASP A 11 29.03 -6.20 0.97
C ASP A 11 27.83 -5.37 1.46
N TYR A 12 27.29 -5.73 2.63
CA TYR A 12 26.32 -4.90 3.33
C TYR A 12 27.06 -3.70 3.91
N LYS A 13 27.16 -2.62 3.12
CA LYS A 13 27.51 -1.30 3.62
C LYS A 13 26.47 -0.85 4.64
N SER A 14 26.77 -1.14 5.91
CA SER A 14 26.07 -0.59 7.08
C SER A 14 26.13 0.93 7.02
N HIS A 15 25.02 1.55 6.63
CA HIS A 15 24.82 2.98 6.82
C HIS A 15 24.48 3.20 8.30
N ARG A 16 25.53 3.35 9.11
CA ARG A 16 25.40 3.82 10.49
C ARG A 16 24.93 5.26 10.44
N ILE A 17 23.65 5.49 10.72
CA ILE A 17 23.12 6.84 10.90
C ILE A 17 23.69 7.37 12.23
N GLU A 18 24.65 8.28 12.16
CA GLU A 18 25.14 9.02 13.32
C GLU A 18 24.10 10.06 13.71
N ILE A 19 23.35 9.78 14.78
CA ILE A 19 22.50 10.76 15.43
C ILE A 19 23.44 11.78 16.10
N GLN A 20 23.51 12.98 15.54
CA GLN A 20 24.24 14.10 16.15
C GLN A 20 23.59 14.43 17.50
N SER A 21 24.28 14.03 18.56
CA SER A 21 23.99 14.42 19.94
C SER A 21 24.25 15.92 20.07
N ASN A 22 23.22 16.73 19.92
CA ASN A 22 23.25 18.14 20.31
C ASN A 22 23.39 18.23 21.83
N LYS A 23 24.64 18.27 22.31
CA LYS A 23 24.94 18.77 23.66
C LYS A 23 24.80 20.29 23.62
N SER A 24 23.76 20.81 24.24
CA SER A 24 23.81 22.17 24.79
C SER A 24 23.45 22.09 26.27
N SER A 25 24.49 22.05 27.09
CA SER A 25 24.39 22.40 28.50
C SER A 25 24.47 23.92 28.59
N HIS A 26 23.37 24.58 28.91
CA HIS A 26 23.40 25.82 29.67
C HIS A 26 22.12 25.96 30.50
N VAL A 27 22.27 25.73 31.80
CA VAL A 27 21.35 26.25 32.81
C VAL A 27 21.59 27.75 32.89
N ALA A 28 20.60 28.53 32.47
CA ALA A 28 20.44 29.92 32.85
C ALA A 28 18.93 30.21 32.85
N THR A 29 18.39 30.37 34.06
CA THR A 29 17.07 30.93 34.34
C THR A 29 16.92 32.29 33.65
N MET A 30 15.99 32.42 32.70
CA MET A 30 15.35 33.69 32.33
C MET A 30 13.98 33.41 31.70
N ASP A 31 12.95 34.02 32.28
CA ASP A 31 11.59 34.16 31.74
C ASP A 31 11.64 34.66 30.28
N THR A 32 11.01 33.93 29.35
CA THR A 32 10.54 34.48 28.06
C THR A 32 9.52 33.51 27.42
N PRO A 33 8.66 34.01 26.51
CA PRO A 33 7.21 33.85 26.56
C PRO A 33 6.75 32.58 25.84
N GLU A 34 5.55 32.12 26.17
CA GLU A 34 4.85 31.06 25.43
C GLU A 34 4.70 31.44 23.95
N ASP A 35 5.62 30.96 23.11
CA ASP A 35 5.52 31.00 21.66
C ASP A 35 4.56 29.88 21.21
N ASN A 36 3.28 30.24 21.08
CA ASN A 36 2.20 29.38 20.59
C ASN A 36 2.27 29.07 19.08
N SER A 37 3.40 29.30 18.41
CA SER A 37 3.58 29.03 16.96
C SER A 37 3.58 27.54 16.59
N LEU A 38 3.70 26.62 17.56
CA LEU A 38 3.62 25.18 17.29
C LEU A 38 2.19 24.62 17.26
N GLN A 39 1.18 25.33 17.79
CA GLN A 39 -0.19 24.79 17.86
C GLN A 39 -0.90 24.88 16.49
N ASN A 40 -0.71 25.98 15.76
CA ASN A 40 -1.36 26.19 14.46
C ASN A 40 -0.90 25.19 13.36
N ASN A 41 0.27 24.55 13.52
CA ASN A 41 0.76 23.55 12.59
C ASN A 41 0.24 22.13 12.88
N VAL A 42 -0.33 21.88 14.07
CA VAL A 42 -0.85 20.56 14.43
C VAL A 42 -2.28 20.38 13.90
N GLU A 43 -3.11 21.42 13.90
CA GLU A 43 -4.45 21.35 13.29
C GLU A 43 -4.40 21.11 11.77
N GLU A 44 -3.48 21.74 11.05
CA GLU A 44 -3.31 21.56 9.60
C GLU A 44 -2.81 20.14 9.25
N ILE A 45 -1.94 19.57 10.09
CA ILE A 45 -1.50 18.16 9.98
C ILE A 45 -2.64 17.20 10.34
N ILE A 46 -3.48 17.50 11.33
CA ILE A 46 -4.64 16.69 11.70
C ILE A 46 -5.70 16.70 10.58
N GLU A 47 -5.87 17.81 9.87
CA GLU A 47 -6.76 17.88 8.69
C GLU A 47 -6.21 17.09 7.48
N MET A 48 -4.88 17.04 7.30
CA MET A 48 -4.24 16.16 6.29
C MET A 48 -4.35 14.66 6.66
N ILE A 49 -4.59 14.35 7.93
CA ILE A 49 -4.85 13.02 8.48
C ILE A 49 -6.37 12.85 8.64
N ASP A 50 -7.16 13.15 7.61
CA ASP A 50 -8.47 12.50 7.42
C ASP A 50 -8.25 11.02 7.06
N THR A 51 -7.66 10.30 8.00
CA THR A 51 -7.47 8.84 8.04
C THR A 51 -8.78 8.10 8.22
N LYS A 52 -9.92 8.82 8.28
CA LYS A 52 -11.22 8.25 8.61
C LYS A 52 -12.10 8.01 7.38
N LYS A 53 -11.84 8.65 6.24
CA LYS A 53 -12.61 8.39 5.03
C LYS A 53 -12.09 7.15 4.30
N PHE A 54 -12.62 5.99 4.70
CA PHE A 54 -12.48 4.71 4.02
C PHE A 54 -12.69 4.87 2.50
N ASN A 55 -11.62 4.73 1.71
CA ASN A 55 -11.74 4.73 0.25
C ASN A 55 -11.92 3.28 -0.24
N PRO A 56 -13.14 2.87 -0.66
CA PRO A 56 -13.41 1.49 -1.03
C PRO A 56 -12.58 1.05 -2.25
N LYS A 57 -12.33 1.95 -3.21
CA LYS A 57 -11.52 1.67 -4.40
C LYS A 57 -10.07 1.38 -4.05
N ARG A 58 -9.47 2.21 -3.19
CA ARG A 58 -8.10 2.01 -2.71
C ARG A 58 -7.98 0.68 -1.95
N LYS A 59 -8.97 0.35 -1.13
CA LYS A 59 -8.98 -0.92 -0.41
C LYS A 59 -9.12 -2.12 -1.34
N LEU A 60 -10.06 -2.09 -2.28
CA LEU A 60 -10.23 -3.15 -3.27
C LEU A 60 -8.93 -3.41 -4.04
N ALA A 61 -8.26 -2.34 -4.49
CA ALA A 61 -6.97 -2.44 -5.17
C ALA A 61 -5.91 -3.10 -4.26
N TYR A 62 -5.79 -2.64 -3.00
CA TYR A 62 -4.86 -3.23 -2.05
C TYR A 62 -5.13 -4.73 -1.82
N MET A 63 -6.39 -5.11 -1.60
CA MET A 63 -6.75 -6.51 -1.37
C MET A 63 -6.42 -7.36 -2.59
N TYR A 64 -6.78 -6.90 -3.79
CA TYR A 64 -6.48 -7.59 -5.05
C TYR A 64 -4.98 -7.76 -5.29
N LEU A 65 -4.20 -6.68 -5.14
CA LEU A 65 -2.74 -6.71 -5.32
C LEU A 65 -2.00 -7.54 -4.26
N SER A 66 -2.62 -7.76 -3.09
CA SER A 66 -2.07 -8.62 -2.03
C SER A 66 -2.25 -10.12 -2.31
N LEU A 67 -3.01 -10.48 -3.34
CA LEU A 67 -3.18 -11.87 -3.76
C LEU A 67 -1.98 -12.35 -4.57
N PRO A 68 -1.63 -13.65 -4.50
CA PRO A 68 -0.74 -14.26 -5.47
C PRO A 68 -1.24 -14.07 -6.90
N TYR A 69 -0.33 -13.92 -7.87
CA TYR A 69 -0.68 -13.64 -9.27
C TYR A 69 -1.69 -14.64 -9.87
N HIS A 70 -1.57 -15.94 -9.60
CA HIS A 70 -2.51 -16.94 -10.11
C HIS A 70 -3.95 -16.69 -9.64
N MET A 71 -4.15 -16.23 -8.40
CA MET A 71 -5.47 -15.87 -7.88
C MET A 71 -5.99 -14.57 -8.52
N GLN A 72 -5.11 -13.61 -8.79
CA GLN A 72 -5.48 -12.39 -9.51
C GLN A 72 -6.02 -12.72 -10.90
N VAL A 73 -5.32 -13.60 -11.63
CA VAL A 73 -5.74 -14.09 -12.96
C VAL A 73 -7.03 -14.91 -12.88
N GLU A 74 -7.19 -15.76 -11.85
CA GLU A 74 -8.42 -16.53 -11.64
C GLU A 74 -9.63 -15.61 -11.42
N ILE A 75 -9.49 -14.55 -10.62
CA ILE A 75 -10.54 -13.53 -10.46
C ILE A 75 -10.84 -12.84 -11.79
N ALA A 76 -9.80 -12.42 -12.53
CA ALA A 76 -9.98 -11.76 -13.83
C ALA A 76 -10.67 -12.68 -14.84
N THR A 77 -10.39 -13.98 -14.80
CA THR A 77 -11.04 -15.01 -15.62
C THR A 77 -12.50 -15.19 -15.23
N ASN A 78 -12.79 -15.35 -13.93
CA ASN A 78 -14.16 -15.52 -13.42
C ASN A 78 -15.07 -14.33 -13.73
N LEU A 79 -14.49 -13.13 -13.81
CA LEU A 79 -15.20 -11.89 -14.13
C LEU A 79 -15.15 -11.54 -15.61
N ASP A 80 -14.59 -12.38 -16.48
CA ASP A 80 -14.48 -12.11 -17.92
C ASP A 80 -13.83 -10.74 -18.23
N LEU A 81 -12.72 -10.44 -17.53
CA LEU A 81 -11.97 -9.18 -17.63
C LEU A 81 -10.74 -9.27 -18.52
N ILE A 82 -10.41 -10.48 -18.98
CA ILE A 82 -9.23 -10.74 -19.83
C ILE A 82 -9.63 -10.56 -21.29
N GLU A 83 -8.90 -9.73 -22.01
CA GLU A 83 -9.10 -9.52 -23.44
C GLU A 83 -7.86 -9.92 -24.24
N ASP A 84 -8.05 -10.16 -25.55
CA ASP A 84 -6.95 -10.45 -26.47
C ASP A 84 -5.91 -9.32 -26.54
N THR A 85 -6.32 -8.09 -26.26
CA THR A 85 -5.46 -6.89 -26.20
C THR A 85 -4.44 -6.95 -25.06
N ASP A 86 -4.65 -7.82 -24.07
CA ASP A 86 -3.73 -8.00 -22.95
C ASP A 86 -2.51 -8.88 -23.30
N LYS A 87 -2.51 -9.48 -24.50
CA LYS A 87 -1.39 -10.30 -24.98
C LYS A 87 -0.15 -9.43 -25.20
N GLY A 88 0.96 -9.85 -24.59
CA GLY A 88 2.23 -9.13 -24.67
C GLY A 88 2.39 -7.99 -23.66
N LEU A 89 1.36 -7.66 -22.88
CA LEU A 89 1.47 -6.71 -21.78
C LEU A 89 2.24 -7.31 -20.59
N SER A 90 2.89 -6.43 -19.83
CA SER A 90 3.45 -6.78 -18.53
C SER A 90 2.35 -7.12 -17.52
N ASP A 91 2.70 -7.84 -16.46
CA ASP A 91 1.72 -8.23 -15.43
C ASP A 91 1.11 -7.00 -14.73
N SER A 92 1.88 -5.94 -14.51
CA SER A 92 1.37 -4.69 -13.96
C SER A 92 0.33 -4.02 -14.86
N GLU A 93 0.57 -4.00 -16.18
CA GLU A 93 -0.37 -3.43 -17.14
C GLU A 93 -1.65 -4.26 -17.23
N LYS A 94 -1.53 -5.59 -17.26
CA LYS A 94 -2.68 -6.49 -17.23
C LYS A 94 -3.54 -6.26 -15.99
N ILE A 95 -2.93 -6.21 -14.81
CA ILE A 95 -3.62 -5.96 -13.55
C ILE A 95 -4.36 -4.60 -13.59
N GLN A 96 -3.70 -3.56 -14.11
CA GLN A 96 -4.33 -2.26 -14.26
C GLN A 96 -5.53 -2.31 -15.22
N ASN A 97 -5.41 -3.04 -16.33
CA ASN A 97 -6.50 -3.24 -17.28
C ASN A 97 -7.67 -4.00 -16.65
N TYR A 98 -7.41 -5.11 -15.95
CA TYR A 98 -8.44 -5.89 -15.25
C TYR A 98 -9.19 -5.02 -14.25
N PHE A 99 -8.45 -4.23 -13.46
CA PHE A 99 -9.05 -3.34 -12.48
C PHE A 99 -9.88 -2.25 -13.17
N SER A 100 -9.39 -1.64 -14.25
CA SER A 100 -10.11 -0.60 -14.98
C SER A 100 -11.42 -1.14 -15.57
N ARG A 101 -11.35 -2.29 -16.27
CA ARG A 101 -12.52 -2.99 -16.82
C ARG A 101 -13.51 -3.40 -15.74
N ALA A 102 -13.06 -3.84 -14.57
CA ALA A 102 -13.97 -4.17 -13.47
C ALA A 102 -14.83 -2.98 -13.02
N PHE A 103 -14.30 -1.75 -13.08
CA PHE A 103 -15.09 -0.54 -12.80
C PHE A 103 -15.97 -0.13 -13.98
N GLU A 104 -15.46 -0.24 -15.21
CA GLU A 104 -16.22 0.08 -16.43
C GLU A 104 -17.43 -0.84 -16.63
N GLN A 105 -17.28 -2.12 -16.27
CA GLN A 105 -18.33 -3.15 -16.37
C GLN A 105 -19.15 -3.28 -15.08
N GLU A 106 -18.96 -2.39 -14.10
CA GLU A 106 -19.63 -2.41 -12.80
C GLU A 106 -19.45 -3.71 -11.96
N LYS A 107 -18.41 -4.49 -12.25
CA LYS A 107 -18.08 -5.77 -11.59
C LYS A 107 -17.29 -5.62 -10.28
N GLN A 108 -17.09 -4.41 -9.77
CA GLN A 108 -16.33 -4.20 -8.51
C GLN A 108 -16.93 -4.93 -7.29
N ALA A 109 -18.25 -5.10 -7.23
CA ALA A 109 -18.90 -5.81 -6.14
C ALA A 109 -18.60 -7.32 -6.18
N GLU A 110 -18.64 -7.91 -7.36
CA GLU A 110 -18.33 -9.31 -7.60
C GLU A 110 -16.84 -9.59 -7.38
N MET A 111 -15.97 -8.69 -7.84
CA MET A 111 -14.53 -8.74 -7.57
C MET A 111 -14.24 -8.76 -6.06
N TRP A 112 -14.90 -7.90 -5.28
CA TRP A 112 -14.77 -7.91 -3.83
C TRP A 112 -15.15 -9.26 -3.21
N ASP A 113 -16.27 -9.84 -3.63
CA ASP A 113 -16.74 -11.13 -3.10
C ASP A 113 -15.80 -12.28 -3.46
N LEU A 114 -15.27 -12.30 -4.69
CA LEU A 114 -14.30 -13.31 -5.12
C LEU A 114 -13.00 -13.21 -4.32
N ILE A 115 -12.49 -12.00 -4.08
CA ILE A 115 -11.32 -11.79 -3.22
C ILE A 115 -11.60 -12.29 -1.80
N LYS A 116 -12.78 -11.99 -1.23
CA LYS A 116 -13.19 -12.47 0.10
C LYS A 116 -13.24 -14.00 0.17
N LYS A 117 -13.70 -14.65 -0.90
CA LYS A 117 -13.75 -16.12 -0.99
C LYS A 117 -12.36 -16.74 -1.03
N MET A 118 -11.42 -16.11 -1.74
CA MET A 118 -10.04 -16.61 -1.86
C MET A 118 -9.19 -16.32 -0.62
N LYS A 119 -9.47 -15.21 0.07
CA LYS A 119 -8.67 -14.73 1.20
C LYS A 119 -9.53 -14.13 2.32
N PRO A 120 -10.25 -14.98 3.08
CA PRO A 120 -11.19 -14.51 4.10
C PRO A 120 -10.51 -13.71 5.23
N GLU A 121 -9.21 -13.89 5.46
CA GLU A 121 -8.46 -13.21 6.51
C GLU A 121 -8.16 -11.72 6.22
N ILE A 122 -8.27 -11.26 4.97
CA ILE A 122 -7.93 -9.88 4.58
C ILE A 122 -9.14 -8.97 4.46
N VAL A 123 -10.33 -9.52 4.24
CA VAL A 123 -11.49 -8.74 3.84
C VAL A 123 -12.42 -8.47 5.03
N THR A 124 -12.73 -7.19 5.28
CA THR A 124 -13.74 -6.81 6.27
C THR A 124 -15.11 -7.36 5.89
N ASP A 125 -15.99 -7.56 6.88
CA ASP A 125 -17.24 -8.28 6.65
C ASP A 125 -18.17 -7.63 5.60
N ILE A 126 -18.16 -6.31 5.49
CA ILE A 126 -19.10 -5.54 4.65
C ILE A 126 -18.48 -5.21 3.28
N ASN A 127 -19.20 -5.53 2.21
CA ASN A 127 -18.87 -5.17 0.82
C ASN A 127 -19.44 -3.78 0.49
N PRO A 128 -18.60 -2.74 0.32
CA PRO A 128 -19.06 -1.36 0.12
C PRO A 128 -19.70 -1.10 -1.25
N TYR A 129 -19.70 -2.09 -2.16
CA TYR A 129 -20.23 -1.95 -3.51
C TYR A 129 -21.61 -2.56 -3.69
N LYS A 130 -22.18 -3.20 -2.66
CA LYS A 130 -23.53 -3.77 -2.68
C LYS A 130 -24.62 -2.86 -2.11
N GLU A 131 -24.24 -1.80 -1.40
CA GLU A 131 -25.18 -0.92 -0.68
C GLU A 131 -25.58 0.33 -1.51
N LYS A 132 -25.71 0.21 -2.83
CA LYS A 132 -26.10 1.33 -3.71
C LYS A 132 -27.51 1.16 -4.26
#